data_AF-A0A957SSX4-F1
#
_entry.id   AF-A0A957SSX4-F1
#
_cell.length_a   1.000
_cell.length_b   1.000
_cell.length_c   1.000
_cell.angle_alpha   90.00
_cell.angle_beta   90.00
_cell.angle_gamma   90.00
#
_symmetry.space_group_name_H-M   'P 1'
#
loop_
_entity.id
_entity.type
_entity.pdbx_description
1 polymer ?
#
loop_
_entity_poly.entity_id
_entity_poly.type
_entity_poly.pdbx_seq_one_letter_code
_entity_poly.pdbx_strand_id
1 'polypeptide(L)'
;MPSKTRLNFPLGLGLLIVAFSLVLAFAGPSYAPHNPLEEIHVMEVDGKWISAPFPPFTYPEYPLGTDGVGRDVLSQVLWALRPTLILTGYVALLRLFIGTVIGLLAGWNKNWFGDLLNNLISA
;
A
#
# COMPACT_ATOMS: atom_id res chain seq x y z
N MET A 1 -12.49 -35.56 -19.88
CA MET A 1 -13.50 -34.91 -19.01
C MET A 1 -12.81 -33.74 -18.33
N PRO A 2 -13.25 -32.48 -18.51
CA PRO A 2 -12.52 -31.34 -17.94
C PRO A 2 -12.64 -31.39 -16.41
N SER A 3 -11.50 -31.30 -15.73
CA SER A 3 -11.45 -31.32 -14.27
C SER A 3 -12.16 -30.09 -13.73
N LYS A 4 -12.98 -30.27 -12.71
CA LYS A 4 -13.54 -29.14 -11.94
C LYS A 4 -12.36 -28.40 -11.31
N THR A 5 -12.02 -27.23 -11.83
CA THR A 5 -11.07 -26.31 -11.22
C THR A 5 -11.61 -25.97 -9.83
N ARG A 6 -11.08 -26.62 -8.78
CA ARG A 6 -11.43 -26.24 -7.42
C ARG A 6 -10.86 -24.84 -7.21
N LEU A 7 -11.74 -23.85 -7.07
CA LEU A 7 -11.31 -22.48 -6.80
C LEU A 7 -10.58 -22.46 -5.46
N ASN A 8 -9.31 -22.06 -5.49
CA ASN A 8 -8.50 -21.87 -4.29
C ASN A 8 -8.99 -20.62 -3.57
N PHE A 9 -9.82 -20.80 -2.55
CA PHE A 9 -10.34 -19.69 -1.72
C PHE A 9 -9.26 -18.70 -1.26
N PRO A 10 -8.10 -19.13 -0.72
CA PRO A 10 -7.05 -18.18 -0.31
C PRO A 10 -6.48 -17.39 -1.49
N LEU A 11 -6.34 -18.01 -2.67
CA LEU A 11 -5.88 -17.32 -3.88
C LEU A 11 -6.92 -16.30 -4.36
N GLY A 12 -8.20 -16.67 -4.34
CA GLY A 12 -9.29 -15.78 -4.72
C GLY A 12 -9.37 -14.54 -3.82
N LEU A 13 -9.26 -14.74 -2.50
CA LEU A 13 -9.25 -13.65 -1.53
C LEU A 13 -8.04 -12.73 -1.72
N GLY A 14 -6.84 -13.30 -1.87
CA GLY A 14 -5.63 -12.52 -2.10
C GLY A 14 -5.70 -11.70 -3.40
N LEU A 15 -6.18 -12.31 -4.48
CA LEU A 15 -6.33 -11.65 -5.76
C LEU A 15 -7.37 -10.52 -5.70
N LEU A 16 -8.46 -10.71 -4.95
CA LEU A 16 -9.46 -9.68 -4.71
C LEU A 16 -8.88 -8.48 -3.96
N ILE A 17 -8.09 -8.70 -2.91
CA ILE A 17 -7.45 -7.62 -2.13
C ILE A 17 -6.49 -6.82 -3.00
N VAL A 18 -5.65 -7.51 -3.80
CA VAL A 18 -4.71 -6.86 -4.73
C VAL A 18 -5.45 -6.08 -5.80
N ALA A 19 -6.47 -6.68 -6.44
CA ALA A 19 -7.27 -6.01 -7.45
C ALA A 19 -7.96 -4.76 -6.88
N PHE A 20 -8.56 -4.86 -5.70
CA PHE A 20 -9.18 -3.73 -5.01
C PHE A 20 -8.16 -2.62 -4.71
N SER A 21 -6.97 -2.98 -4.22
CA SER A 21 -5.90 -2.03 -3.92
C SER A 21 -5.39 -1.31 -5.18
N LEU A 22 -5.28 -2.02 -6.30
CA LEU A 22 -4.93 -1.44 -7.60
C LEU A 22 -6.02 -0.49 -8.10
N VAL A 23 -7.29 -0.88 -8.00
CA VAL A 23 -8.41 0.00 -8.37
C VAL A 23 -8.40 1.27 -7.53
N LEU A 24 -8.23 1.17 -6.21
CA LEU A 24 -8.13 2.34 -5.35
C LEU A 24 -6.88 3.18 -5.62
N ALA A 25 -5.75 2.57 -5.98
CA ALA A 25 -4.59 3.36 -6.37
C ALA A 25 -4.90 4.16 -7.64
N PHE A 26 -5.41 3.54 -8.71
CA PHE A 26 -5.64 4.27 -9.97
C PHE A 26 -6.87 5.18 -9.95
N ALA A 27 -7.94 4.83 -9.23
CA ALA A 27 -9.18 5.62 -9.19
C ALA A 27 -9.32 6.46 -7.91
N GLY A 28 -8.61 6.14 -6.84
CA GLY A 28 -8.74 6.80 -5.54
C GLY A 28 -8.53 8.31 -5.60
N PRO A 29 -7.47 8.83 -6.25
CA PRO A 29 -7.27 10.27 -6.35
C PRO A 29 -8.40 11.04 -7.07
N SER A 30 -9.16 10.39 -7.96
CA SER A 30 -10.35 11.02 -8.57
C SER A 30 -11.58 11.01 -7.66
N TYR A 31 -11.60 10.20 -6.60
CA TYR A 31 -12.66 10.15 -5.59
C TYR A 31 -12.26 10.83 -4.28
N ALA A 32 -11.07 11.44 -4.21
CA ALA A 32 -10.62 12.19 -3.06
C ALA A 32 -11.45 13.49 -2.91
N PRO A 33 -12.13 13.71 -1.77
CA PRO A 33 -12.94 14.92 -1.58
C PRO A 33 -12.10 16.20 -1.58
N HIS A 34 -10.92 16.15 -0.96
CA HIS A 34 -10.03 17.30 -0.77
C HIS A 34 -8.60 17.02 -1.27
N ASN A 35 -7.78 18.07 -1.41
CA ASN A 35 -6.36 17.87 -1.64
C ASN A 35 -5.71 17.29 -0.36
N PRO A 36 -4.91 16.21 -0.44
CA PRO A 36 -4.32 15.55 0.74
C PRO A 36 -3.36 16.44 1.55
N LEU A 37 -2.88 17.53 0.96
CA LEU A 37 -1.98 18.49 1.61
C LEU A 37 -2.68 19.78 2.04
N GLU A 38 -3.98 19.91 1.77
CA GLU A 38 -4.76 21.06 2.20
C GLU A 38 -5.09 20.95 3.68
N GLU A 39 -4.85 22.04 4.41
CA GLU A 39 -5.00 22.13 5.86
C GLU A 39 -6.18 23.05 6.18
N ILE A 40 -7.16 22.52 6.91
CA ILE A 40 -8.34 23.26 7.33
C ILE A 40 -8.39 23.25 8.85
N HIS A 41 -8.16 24.41 9.46
CA HIS A 41 -8.12 24.55 10.90
C HIS A 41 -9.49 24.86 11.51
N VAL A 42 -10.38 25.48 10.73
CA VAL A 42 -11.73 25.86 11.16
C VAL A 42 -12.74 25.62 10.05
N MET A 43 -13.91 25.12 10.40
CA MET A 43 -15.07 25.03 9.52
C MET A 43 -16.31 25.52 10.25
N GLU A 44 -17.26 26.07 9.51
CA GLU A 44 -18.55 26.49 10.04
C GLU A 44 -19.58 25.39 9.82
N VAL A 45 -20.16 24.86 10.89
CA VAL A 45 -21.24 23.86 10.84
C VAL A 45 -22.42 24.39 11.63
N ASP A 46 -23.58 24.50 10.98
CA ASP A 46 -24.82 25.00 11.59
C ASP A 46 -24.64 26.34 12.32
N GLY A 47 -23.85 27.25 11.75
CA GLY A 47 -23.57 28.58 12.32
C GLY A 47 -22.58 28.57 13.50
N LYS A 48 -21.92 27.44 13.79
CA LYS A 48 -20.87 27.32 14.80
C LYS A 48 -19.53 27.02 14.17
N TRP A 49 -18.53 27.81 14.56
CA TRP A 49 -17.14 27.54 14.22
C TRP A 49 -16.61 26.40 15.07
N ILE A 50 -16.18 25.33 14.40
CA ILE A 50 -15.49 24.20 15.01
C ILE A 50 -14.06 24.15 14.50
N SER A 51 -13.13 23.77 15.38
CA SER A 51 -11.71 23.65 15.04
C SER A 51 -11.33 22.19 14.79
N ALA A 52 -10.39 21.96 13.89
CA ALA A 52 -9.77 20.65 13.71
C ALA A 52 -9.09 20.18 15.03
N PRO A 53 -8.98 18.86 15.27
CA PRO A 53 -9.35 17.76 14.39
C PRO A 53 -10.86 17.47 14.37
N PHE A 54 -11.39 17.21 13.18
CA PHE A 54 -12.78 16.79 13.02
C PHE A 54 -12.92 15.28 13.25
N PRO A 55 -13.90 14.83 14.06
CA PRO A 55 -14.12 13.41 14.30
C PRO A 55 -14.59 12.66 13.05
N PRO A 56 -14.25 11.35 12.93
CA PRO A 56 -14.71 10.53 11.82
C PRO A 56 -16.22 10.35 11.83
N PHE A 57 -16.81 10.14 10.64
CA PHE A 57 -18.24 9.87 10.41
C PHE A 57 -19.20 10.94 10.95
N THR A 58 -18.71 12.15 11.23
CA THR A 58 -19.50 13.24 11.79
C THR A 58 -19.93 14.24 10.71
N TYR A 59 -19.00 14.61 9.83
CA TYR A 59 -19.25 15.59 8.77
C TYR A 59 -19.12 14.93 7.39
N PRO A 60 -20.08 15.14 6.47
CA PRO A 60 -20.04 14.55 5.12
C PRO A 60 -18.82 14.98 4.30
N GLU A 61 -18.31 16.19 4.53
CA GLU A 61 -17.13 16.74 3.87
C GLU A 61 -15.84 16.00 4.30
N TYR A 62 -15.79 15.52 5.54
CA TYR A 62 -14.67 14.76 6.09
C TYR A 62 -15.14 13.39 6.60
N PRO A 63 -15.43 12.41 5.71
CA PRO A 63 -16.02 11.14 6.11
C PRO A 63 -15.20 10.37 7.14
N LEU A 64 -13.87 10.44 7.04
CA LEU A 64 -12.94 9.84 8.00
C LEU A 64 -12.35 10.84 9.00
N GLY A 65 -12.84 12.09 9.00
CA GLY A 65 -12.32 13.16 9.82
C GLY A 65 -10.99 13.73 9.30
N THR A 66 -10.33 14.52 10.14
CA THR A 66 -9.03 15.11 9.83
C THR A 66 -7.94 14.65 10.79
N ASP A 67 -6.69 14.79 10.34
CA ASP A 67 -5.54 14.64 11.24
C ASP A 67 -5.43 15.84 12.22
N GLY A 68 -4.41 15.80 13.09
CA GLY A 68 -4.18 16.84 14.10
C GLY A 68 -3.81 18.22 13.54
N VAL A 69 -3.52 18.33 12.23
CA VAL A 69 -3.22 19.59 11.56
C VAL A 69 -4.43 20.09 10.75
N GLY A 70 -5.43 19.24 10.50
CA GLY A 70 -6.66 19.59 9.79
C GLY A 70 -6.70 19.11 8.34
N ARG A 71 -5.90 18.11 7.97
CA ARG A 71 -5.92 17.51 6.63
C ARG A 71 -6.90 16.35 6.57
N ASP A 72 -7.61 16.20 5.45
CA ASP A 72 -8.58 15.11 5.27
C ASP A 72 -7.90 13.72 5.21
N VAL A 73 -8.26 12.87 6.16
CA VAL A 73 -7.70 11.51 6.29
C VAL A 73 -8.10 10.64 5.11
N LEU A 74 -9.33 10.79 4.59
CA LEU A 74 -9.80 9.98 3.45
C LEU A 74 -8.99 10.30 2.20
N SER A 75 -8.85 11.58 1.87
CA SER A 75 -8.00 12.03 0.77
C SER A 75 -6.55 11.58 0.93
N GLN A 76 -5.96 11.66 2.14
CA GLN A 76 -4.60 11.17 2.37
C GLN A 76 -4.47 9.68 2.04
N VAL A 77 -5.40 8.84 2.48
CA VAL A 77 -5.37 7.40 2.19
C VAL A 77 -5.47 7.14 0.70
N LEU A 78 -6.45 7.74 0.02
CA LEU A 78 -6.67 7.54 -1.42
C LEU A 78 -5.48 8.01 -2.27
N TRP A 79 -4.84 9.11 -1.88
CA TRP A 79 -3.65 9.61 -2.56
C TRP A 79 -2.37 8.83 -2.23
N ALA A 80 -2.21 8.33 -1.00
CA ALA A 80 -1.01 7.61 -0.58
C ALA A 80 -0.86 6.23 -1.23
N LEU A 81 -1.94 5.63 -1.73
CA LEU A 81 -1.92 4.30 -2.34
C LEU A 81 -1.01 4.22 -3.59
N ARG A 82 -1.12 5.18 -4.52
CA ARG A 82 -0.31 5.20 -5.76
C ARG A 82 1.19 5.18 -5.50
N PRO A 83 1.78 6.16 -4.78
CA PRO A 83 3.23 6.19 -4.56
C PRO A 83 3.71 4.99 -3.74
N THR A 84 2.90 4.50 -2.78
CA THR A 84 3.25 3.32 -1.98
C THR A 84 3.36 2.06 -2.82
N LEU A 85 2.41 1.82 -3.73
CA LEU A 85 2.45 0.65 -4.63
C LEU A 85 3.61 0.74 -5.62
N ILE A 86 3.89 1.93 -6.18
CA ILE A 86 5.02 2.15 -7.08
C ILE A 86 6.34 1.86 -6.36
N LEU A 87 6.54 2.44 -5.18
CA LEU A 87 7.74 2.23 -4.37
C LEU A 87 7.93 0.76 -4.01
N THR A 88 6.87 0.10 -3.52
CA THR A 88 6.91 -1.31 -3.14
C THR A 88 7.22 -2.21 -4.34
N GLY A 89 6.63 -1.90 -5.50
CA GLY A 89 6.93 -2.59 -6.75
C GLY A 89 8.41 -2.46 -7.14
N TYR A 90 8.97 -1.25 -7.03
CA TYR A 90 10.39 -1.01 -7.31
C TYR A 90 11.31 -1.78 -6.36
N VAL A 91 11.01 -1.77 -5.05
CA VAL A 91 11.75 -2.53 -4.04
C VAL A 91 11.67 -4.04 -4.31
N ALA A 92 10.49 -4.55 -4.71
CA ALA A 92 10.32 -5.96 -5.04
C ALA A 92 11.14 -6.37 -6.27
N LEU A 93 11.16 -5.53 -7.31
CA LEU A 93 11.98 -5.76 -8.51
C LEU A 93 13.47 -5.77 -8.18
N LEU A 94 13.95 -4.81 -7.39
CA LEU A 94 15.34 -4.78 -6.95
C LEU A 94 15.70 -6.00 -6.10
N ARG A 95 14.81 -6.41 -5.18
CA ARG A 95 15.01 -7.60 -4.36
C ARG A 95 15.12 -8.86 -5.22
N LEU A 96 14.25 -9.02 -6.22
CA LEU A 96 14.30 -10.14 -7.16
C LEU A 96 15.57 -10.11 -7.99
N PHE A 97 15.97 -8.94 -8.50
CA PHE A 97 17.19 -8.78 -9.29
C PHE A 97 18.43 -9.17 -8.47
N ILE A 98 18.62 -8.57 -7.29
CA ILE A 98 19.76 -8.86 -6.41
C ILE A 98 19.75 -10.32 -5.96
N GLY A 99 18.59 -10.82 -5.52
CA GLY A 99 18.45 -12.22 -5.08
C GLY A 99 18.75 -13.21 -6.20
N THR A 100 18.32 -12.92 -7.43
CA THR A 100 18.61 -13.78 -8.60
C THR A 100 20.10 -13.76 -8.94
N VAL A 101 20.75 -12.59 -8.95
CA VAL A 101 22.20 -12.48 -9.21
C VAL A 101 23.00 -13.25 -8.16
N ILE A 102 22.71 -13.07 -6.87
CA ILE A 102 23.37 -13.81 -5.78
C ILE A 102 23.11 -15.31 -5.91
N GLY A 103 21.86 -15.70 -6.16
CA GLY A 103 21.48 -17.10 -6.34
C GLY A 103 22.20 -17.77 -7.52
N LEU A 104 22.33 -17.06 -8.64
CA LEU A 104 23.10 -17.54 -9.80
C LEU A 104 24.59 -17.67 -9.48
N LEU A 105 25.20 -16.70 -8.82
CA LEU A 105 26.61 -16.75 -8.43
C LEU A 105 26.90 -17.90 -7.45
N ALA A 106 26.01 -18.13 -6.48
CA ALA A 106 26.13 -19.23 -5.52
C ALA A 106 25.89 -20.60 -6.17
N GLY A 107 24.98 -20.69 -7.15
CA GLY A 107 24.64 -21.92 -7.85
C GLY A 107 25.62 -22.30 -8.97
N TRP A 108 26.27 -21.33 -9.61
CA TRP A 108 27.15 -21.56 -10.76
C TRP A 108 28.51 -22.15 -10.36
N ASN A 109 29.08 -21.72 -9.23
CA ASN A 109 30.41 -22.17 -8.80
C ASN A 109 30.39 -22.85 -7.43
N LYS A 110 30.93 -24.08 -7.34
CA LYS A 110 31.50 -24.68 -6.11
C LYS A 110 32.78 -23.94 -5.67
N ASN A 111 32.76 -22.62 -5.64
CA ASN A 111 33.85 -21.79 -5.11
C ASN A 111 33.58 -21.39 -3.67
N TRP A 112 34.61 -20.92 -2.98
CA TRP A 112 34.62 -20.55 -1.55
C TRP A 112 33.42 -19.70 -1.05
N PHE A 113 32.76 -18.94 -1.94
CA PHE A 113 31.53 -18.20 -1.63
C PHE A 113 30.33 -19.12 -1.33
N GLY A 114 30.20 -20.25 -2.03
CA GLY A 114 29.16 -21.26 -1.76
C GLY A 114 29.36 -21.91 -0.39
N ASP A 115 30.61 -22.18 -0.01
CA ASP A 115 30.95 -22.73 1.31
C ASP A 115 30.75 -21.71 2.44
N LEU A 116 31.03 -20.43 2.21
CA LEU A 116 30.78 -19.35 3.18
C LEU A 116 29.27 -19.18 3.45
N LEU A 117 28.43 -19.21 2.41
CA LEU A 117 26.98 -19.11 2.57
C LEU A 117 26.38 -20.35 3.23
N ASN A 118 26.83 -21.55 2.87
CA ASN A 118 26.41 -22.77 3.55
C ASN A 118 26.76 -22.74 5.04
N ASN A 119 27.97 -22.31 5.41
CA ASN A 119 28.39 -22.21 6.81
C ASN A 119 27.60 -21.16 7.61
N LEU A 120 27.19 -20.04 6.99
CA LEU A 120 26.36 -19.01 7.65
C LEU A 120 24.91 -19.42 7.84
N ILE A 121 24.39 -20.33 7.00
CA ILE A 121 23.01 -20.84 7.11
C ILE A 121 22.94 -22.02 8.08
N SER A 122 24.03 -22.79 8.22
CA SER A 122 24.09 -23.95 9.12
C SER A 122 24.51 -23.62 10.57
N ALA A 123 24.89 -22.38 10.86
CA ALA A 123 25.25 -21.89 12.20
C ALA A 123 24.10 -21.12 12.85
#